data_AF-A0A522FIN5-F1
#
_entry.id   AF-A0A522FIN5-F1
#
_cell.length_a   1.000
_cell.length_b   1.000
_cell.length_c   1.000
_cell.angle_alpha   90.00
_cell.angle_beta   90.00
_cell.angle_gamma   90.00
#
_symmetry.space_group_name_H-M   'P 1'
#
loop_
_entity.id
_entity.type
_entity.pdbx_description
1 polymer ?
#
loop_
_entity_poly.entity_id
_entity_poly.type
_entity_poly.pdbx_seq_one_letter_code
_entity_poly.pdbx_strand_id
1 'polypeptide(L)' 'MTEVKFYDPLFEPEKELTYSVISARFKNQWIFVRHQNRSTLEIAGGHIEKGETSFEAAERELMEETGAVRFSIA' A
#
# COMPACT_ATOMS: atom_id res chain seq x y z
N MET A 1 -0.21 -22.94 1.39
CA MET A 1 0.13 -21.91 2.40
C MET A 1 1.17 -21.01 1.75
N THR A 2 0.89 -19.72 1.64
CA THR A 2 1.81 -18.76 1.02
C THR A 2 2.93 -18.44 2.01
N GLU A 3 4.18 -18.57 1.57
CA GLU A 3 5.34 -18.15 2.36
C GLU A 3 5.54 -16.64 2.22
N VAL A 4 5.55 -15.92 3.34
CA VAL A 4 5.84 -14.48 3.37
C VAL A 4 7.28 -14.29 3.83
N LYS A 5 8.08 -13.62 2.99
CA LYS A 5 9.48 -13.29 3.27
C LYS A 5 9.59 -11.80 3.56
N PHE A 6 10.27 -11.47 4.65
CA PHE A 6 10.55 -10.09 5.02
C PHE A 6 11.98 -9.77 4.62
N TYR A 7 12.17 -8.62 3.96
CA TYR A 7 13.46 -8.16 3.48
C TYR A 7 13.79 -6.79 4.09
N ASP A 8 15.07 -6.41 4.04
CA ASP A 8 15.50 -5.07 4.42
C ASP A 8 14.86 -4.02 3.47
N PRO A 9 14.50 -2.81 3.94
CA PRO A 9 13.96 -1.76 3.07
C PRO A 9 14.90 -1.38 1.91
N LEU A 10 16.22 -1.59 2.06
CA LEU A 10 17.23 -1.37 1.03
C LEU A 10 17.48 -2.60 0.15
N PHE A 11 16.73 -3.68 0.34
CA PHE A 11 16.82 -4.86 -0.50
C PHE A 11 16.30 -4.57 -1.91
N GLU A 12 17.16 -4.74 -2.90
CA GLU A 12 16.78 -4.69 -4.31
C GLU A 12 16.45 -6.10 -4.81
N PRO A 13 15.18 -6.40 -5.13
CA PRO A 13 14.80 -7.69 -5.66
C PRO A 13 15.32 -7.86 -7.11
N GLU A 14 15.69 -9.09 -7.48
CA GLU A 14 16.07 -9.41 -8.87
C GLU A 14 14.93 -9.20 -9.87
N LYS A 15 13.68 -9.21 -9.39
CA LYS A 15 12.47 -8.97 -10.17
C LYS A 15 11.83 -7.68 -9.70
N GLU A 16 11.28 -6.92 -10.64
CA GLU A 16 10.54 -5.70 -10.34
C GLU A 16 9.36 -5.98 -9.40
N LEU A 17 9.15 -5.06 -8.46
CA LEU A 17 7.97 -5.06 -7.61
C LEU A 17 6.76 -4.67 -8.46
N THR A 18 5.65 -5.38 -8.29
CA THR A 18 4.43 -5.17 -9.08
C THR A 18 3.30 -4.51 -8.31
N TYR A 19 3.32 -4.58 -6.98
CA TYR A 19 2.28 -4.02 -6.11
C TYR A 19 2.91 -3.29 -4.92
N SER A 20 2.20 -2.25 -4.46
CA SER A 20 2.49 -1.57 -3.21
C SER A 20 1.24 -1.55 -2.33
N VAL A 21 1.41 -1.87 -1.06
CA VAL A 21 0.32 -1.93 -0.07
C VAL A 21 0.73 -1.15 1.18
N ILE A 22 -0.18 -0.37 1.75
CA ILE A 22 0.11 0.50 2.88
C ILE A 22 -0.99 0.49 3.94
N SER A 23 -0.61 0.11 5.15
CA SER A 23 -1.46 0.24 6.33
C SER A 23 -1.33 1.63 6.92
N ALA A 24 -2.45 2.34 7.06
CA ALA A 24 -2.47 3.70 7.61
C ALA A 24 -3.18 3.77 8.95
N ARG A 25 -2.76 4.72 9.79
CA ARG A 25 -3.43 5.06 11.05
C ARG A 25 -3.81 6.54 11.10
N PHE A 26 -5.00 6.82 11.58
CA PHE A 26 -5.46 8.17 11.89
C PHE A 26 -6.15 8.20 13.25
N LYS A 27 -5.76 9.13 14.13
CA LYS A 27 -6.25 9.24 15.51
C LYS A 27 -6.20 7.89 16.27
N ASN A 28 -5.05 7.22 16.20
CA ASN A 28 -4.79 5.90 16.80
C ASN A 28 -5.72 4.76 16.31
N GLN A 29 -6.38 4.94 15.17
CA GLN A 29 -7.25 3.92 14.57
C GLN A 29 -6.70 3.51 13.21
N TRP A 30 -6.84 2.23 12.90
CA TRP A 30 -6.50 1.69 11.59
C TRP A 30 -7.53 2.13 10.54
N ILE A 31 -7.04 2.49 9.37
CA ILE A 31 -7.87 2.76 8.20
C ILE A 31 -7.88 1.49 7.35
N PHE A 32 -9.08 1.04 7.01
CA PHE A 32 -9.32 -0.01 6.04
C PHE A 32 -10.21 0.52 4.93
N VAL A 33 -10.01 0.00 3.73
CA VAL A 33 -10.84 0.30 2.56
C VAL A 33 -11.76 -0.88 2.29
N ARG A 34 -12.90 -0.61 1.66
CA ARG A 34 -13.82 -1.65 1.22
C ARG A 34 -14.28 -1.33 -0.18
N HIS A 35 -13.90 -2.19 -1.13
CA HIS A 35 -14.42 -2.12 -2.47
C HIS A 35 -15.94 -2.36 -2.48
N GLN A 36 -16.70 -1.57 -3.24
CA GLN A 36 -18.17 -1.59 -3.25
C GLN A 36 -18.79 -2.98 -3.48
N ASN A 37 -18.10 -3.83 -4.24
CA ASN A 37 -18.56 -5.18 -4.60
C ASN A 37 -18.03 -6.30 -3.68
N ARG A 38 -17.38 -5.95 -2.55
CA ARG A 38 -16.77 -6.92 -1.62
C ARG A 38 -17.26 -6.70 -0.19
N SER A 39 -17.27 -7.78 0.59
CA SER A 39 -17.62 -7.76 2.01
C SER A 39 -16.40 -7.68 2.94
N THR A 40 -15.19 -7.80 2.38
CA THR A 40 -13.92 -7.79 3.11
C THR A 40 -13.44 -6.36 3.37
N LEU A 41 -12.77 -6.18 4.52
CA LEU A 41 -11.98 -5.00 4.81
C LEU A 41 -10.54 -5.25 4.35
N GLU A 42 -10.01 -4.32 3.59
CA GLU A 42 -8.71 -4.45 2.93
C GLU A 42 -7.80 -3.29 3.32
N ILE A 43 -6.50 -3.49 3.15
CA ILE A 43 -5.50 -2.44 3.30
C ILE A 43 -5.41 -1.71 1.96
N ALA A 44 -5.15 -0.41 2.00
CA ALA A 44 -5.00 0.36 0.77
C ALA A 44 -3.80 -0.14 -0.05
N GLY A 45 -3.95 -0.21 -1.36
CA GLY A 45 -2.85 -0.62 -2.23
C GLY A 45 -3.27 -1.06 -3.61
N GLY A 46 -2.29 -1.09 -4.52
CA GLY A 46 -2.52 -1.38 -5.92
C GLY A 46 -1.24 -1.61 -6.68
N HIS A 47 -1.32 -1.53 -8.00
CA HIS A 47 -0.18 -1.79 -8.86
C HIS A 47 0.81 -0.62 -8.82
N ILE A 48 2.10 -0.93 -8.92
CA ILE A 48 3.13 0.08 -9.16
C ILE A 48 3.08 0.41 -10.65
N GLU A 49 2.78 1.67 -11.00
CA GLU A 49 2.70 2.09 -12.39
C GLU A 49 4.10 2.38 -12.98
N LYS A 50 4.17 2.49 -14.30
CA LYS A 50 5.43 2.73 -15.00
C LYS A 50 6.01 4.09 -14.59
N GLY A 51 7.20 4.06 -13.99
CA GLY A 51 7.91 5.25 -13.54
C GLY A 51 7.66 5.61 -12.08
N GLU A 52 6.83 4.84 -11.37
CA GLU A 52 6.66 4.96 -9.92
C GLU A 52 7.66 4.09 -9.16
N THR A 53 8.16 4.60 -8.05
CA THR A 53 8.71 3.80 -6.96
C THR A 53 7.58 3.13 -6.18
N SER A 54 7.92 2.09 -5.40
CA SER A 54 6.95 1.46 -4.49
C SER A 54 6.36 2.45 -3.48
N PHE A 55 7.13 3.45 -3.06
CA PHE A 55 6.67 4.52 -2.16
C PHE A 55 5.68 5.45 -2.87
N GLU A 56 5.98 5.92 -4.08
CA GLU A 56 5.06 6.78 -4.84
C GLU A 56 3.72 6.08 -5.11
N ALA A 57 3.76 4.80 -5.48
CA ALA A 57 2.55 4.00 -5.63
C ALA A 57 1.77 3.89 -4.31
N ALA A 58 2.45 3.68 -3.17
CA ALA A 58 1.78 3.65 -1.86
C ALA A 58 1.12 4.99 -1.51
N GLU A 59 1.77 6.12 -1.79
CA GLU A 59 1.21 7.46 -1.55
C GLU A 59 -0.04 7.71 -2.41
N ARG A 60 0.03 7.39 -3.70
CA ARG A 60 -1.09 7.52 -4.64
C ARG A 60 -2.27 6.65 -4.21
N GLU A 61 -2.05 5.36 -3.99
CA GLU A 61 -3.11 4.41 -3.61
C GLU A 61 -3.75 4.78 -2.27
N LEU A 62 -2.95 5.23 -1.29
CA LEU A 62 -3.48 5.71 -0.01
C LEU A 62 -4.43 6.90 -0.23
N MET A 63 -4.03 7.87 -1.07
CA MET A 63 -4.84 9.04 -1.37
C MET A 63 -6.11 8.68 -2.14
N GLU A 64 -6.01 7.85 -3.18
CA GLU A 64 -7.13 7.46 -4.04
C GLU A 64 -8.19 6.64 -3.29
N GLU A 65 -7.79 5.67 -2.47
CA GLU A 65 -8.74 4.76 -1.84
C GLU A 65 -9.28 5.27 -0.49
N THR A 66 -8.53 6.12 0.22
CA THR A 66 -8.94 6.63 1.55
C THR A 66 -9.31 8.11 1.55
N GLY A 67 -8.93 8.87 0.53
CA GLY A 67 -9.07 10.33 0.50
C GLY A 67 -8.08 11.07 1.39
N ALA A 68 -7.01 10.42 1.86
CA ALA A 68 -5.99 11.06 2.68
C ALA A 68 -5.23 12.12 1.87
N VAL A 69 -5.11 13.34 2.41
CA VAL A 69 -4.45 14.47 1.74
C VAL A 69 -3.16 14.93 2.44
N ARG A 70 -2.99 14.55 3.71
CA ARG A 70 -1.81 14.88 4.52
C ARG A 70 -1.46 13.67 5.38
N PHE A 71 -0.29 13.13 5.14
CA PHE A 71 0.22 11.94 5.82
C PHE A 71 1.74 11.93 5.75
N SER A 72 2.34 11.03 6.52
CA SER A 72 3.76 10.72 6.46
C SER A 72 3.89 9.23 6.19
N ILE A 73 4.72 8.87 5.20
CA ILE A 73 5.16 7.49 5.01
C ILE A 73 6.53 7.33 5.70
N ALA A 74 6.75 6.15 6.27
CA ALA A 74 7.95 5.78 7.02
C ALA A 74 8.63 4.58 6.37
#